data_AF-A0A7S2VJ57-F1
#
_entry.id   AF-A0A7S2VJ57-F1
#
_cell.length_a   1.000
_cell.length_b   1.000
_cell.length_c   1.000
_cell.angle_alpha   90.00
_cell.angle_beta   90.00
_cell.angle_gamma   90.00
#
_symmetry.space_group_name_H-M   'P 1'
#
loop_
_entity.id
_entity.type
_entity.pdbx_description
1 polymer ?
#
loop_
_entity_poly.entity_id
_entity_poly.type
_entity_poly.pdbx_seq_one_letter_code
_entity_poly.pdbx_strand_id
1 'polypeptide(L)'
;LGVAQMEEARNHSLLCFELDAELRKLCLECKKNFPVIKENTERALRKIRLHKEIADQIVRGQAAALPDFPDGDVIETILMACDKFHKSIVLLSLTCLQKLIQRGVLRDEAAAIVINLMREQAANGDEIVQLRVLQTVMATPPRLTLLNYGVAEQLMQLLFALHTSPSASVHHTAEAGLSALAEKMADRAALASERQASAD
;
A
#
# COMPACT_ATOMS: atom_id res chain seq x y z
N LEU A 1 -4.34 21.45 19.70
CA LEU A 1 -4.33 20.35 18.71
C LEU A 1 -5.72 19.73 18.69
N GLY A 2 -6.36 19.63 17.52
CA GLY A 2 -7.68 19.01 17.41
C GLY A 2 -7.62 17.49 17.62
N VAL A 3 -8.73 16.88 18.03
CA VAL A 3 -8.83 15.41 18.24
C VAL A 3 -8.41 14.62 16.99
N ALA A 4 -8.83 15.08 15.80
CA ALA A 4 -8.47 14.47 14.52
C ALA A 4 -6.95 14.43 14.27
N GLN A 5 -6.23 15.50 14.61
CA GLN A 5 -4.78 15.58 14.40
C GLN A 5 -4.00 14.64 15.34
N MET A 6 -4.50 14.43 16.57
CA MET A 6 -3.91 13.45 17.48
C MET A 6 -4.15 12.01 17.03
N GLU A 7 -5.33 11.74 16.45
CA GLU A 7 -5.67 10.44 15.90
C GLU A 7 -4.81 10.12 14.66
N GLU A 8 -4.66 11.08 13.75
CA GLU A 8 -3.78 10.96 12.58
C GLU A 8 -2.31 10.73 12.99
N ALA A 9 -1.81 11.47 13.98
CA ALA A 9 -0.47 11.26 14.52
C ALA A 9 -0.31 9.86 15.14
N ARG A 10 -1.33 9.34 15.85
CA ARG A 10 -1.32 7.97 16.37
C ARG A 10 -1.27 6.94 15.24
N ASN A 11 -2.02 7.16 14.16
CA ASN A 11 -1.99 6.28 12.98
C ASN A 11 -0.61 6.29 12.29
N HIS A 12 0.02 7.47 12.16
CA HIS A 12 1.38 7.58 11.64
C HIS A 12 2.40 6.89 12.54
N SER A 13 2.33 7.06 13.86
CA SER A 13 3.24 6.40 14.80
C SER A 13 3.14 4.86 14.71
N LEU A 14 1.92 4.32 14.63
CA LEU A 14 1.70 2.89 14.46
C LEU A 14 2.24 2.39 13.12
N LEU A 15 1.97 3.10 12.03
CA LEU A 15 2.50 2.76 10.70
C LEU A 15 4.03 2.74 10.70
N CYS A 16 4.68 3.75 11.29
CA CYS A 16 6.13 3.80 11.39
C CYS A 16 6.71 2.62 12.17
N PHE A 17 6.06 2.20 13.26
CA PHE A 17 6.49 1.03 14.02
C PHE A 17 6.44 -0.25 13.17
N GLU A 18 5.32 -0.45 12.46
CA GLU A 18 5.16 -1.61 11.59
C GLU A 18 6.13 -1.61 10.40
N LEU A 19 6.36 -0.45 9.77
CA LEU A 19 7.31 -0.31 8.68
C LEU A 19 8.76 -0.48 9.13
N ASP A 20 9.15 0.01 10.32
CA ASP A 20 10.49 -0.22 10.85
C ASP A 20 10.80 -1.72 10.97
N ALA A 21 9.83 -2.51 11.43
CA ALA A 21 9.97 -3.96 11.54
C ALA A 21 10.17 -4.64 10.17
N GLU A 22 9.35 -4.29 9.16
CA GLU A 22 9.44 -4.91 7.84
C GLU A 22 10.67 -4.44 7.05
N LEU A 23 11.01 -3.14 7.10
CA LEU A 23 12.20 -2.59 6.44
C LEU A 23 13.49 -3.15 7.04
N ARG A 24 13.54 -3.46 8.34
CA ARG A 24 14.68 -4.19 8.93
C ARG A 24 14.85 -5.59 8.35
N LYS A 25 13.76 -6.33 8.14
CA LYS A 25 13.82 -7.65 7.49
C LYS A 25 14.32 -7.52 6.06
N LEU A 26 13.82 -6.54 5.31
CA LEU A 26 14.27 -6.25 3.94
C LEU A 26 15.77 -5.91 3.89
N CYS A 27 16.24 -5.08 4.84
CA CYS A 27 17.65 -4.72 4.97
C CYS A 27 18.54 -5.96 5.22
N LEU A 28 18.12 -6.87 6.11
CA LEU A 28 18.84 -8.11 6.38
C LEU A 28 18.90 -9.02 5.16
N GLU A 29 17.78 -9.17 4.45
CA GLU A 29 17.67 -9.98 3.23
C GLU A 29 18.59 -9.43 2.11
N CYS A 30 18.69 -8.09 2.00
CA CYS A 30 19.49 -7.43 0.98
C CYS A 30 20.99 -7.34 1.32
N LYS A 31 21.39 -7.55 2.58
CA LYS A 31 22.74 -7.24 3.09
C LYS A 31 23.88 -7.84 2.27
N LYS A 32 23.74 -9.09 1.82
CA LYS A 32 24.82 -9.82 1.11
C LYS A 32 24.77 -9.60 -0.40
N ASN A 33 23.57 -9.64 -0.99
CA ASN A 33 23.40 -9.76 -2.44
C ASN A 33 23.00 -8.43 -3.10
N PHE A 34 22.45 -7.48 -2.33
CA PHE A 34 21.90 -6.23 -2.85
C PHE A 34 22.29 -5.03 -1.96
N PRO A 35 23.60 -4.71 -1.85
CA PRO A 35 24.09 -3.68 -0.93
C PRO A 35 23.49 -2.29 -1.20
N VAL A 36 23.22 -1.95 -2.46
CA VAL A 36 22.56 -0.70 -2.84
C VAL A 36 21.14 -0.62 -2.27
N ILE A 37 20.35 -1.70 -2.37
CA ILE A 37 18.98 -1.74 -1.84
C ILE A 37 19.01 -1.66 -0.31
N LYS A 38 19.98 -2.33 0.32
CA LYS A 38 20.23 -2.24 1.77
C LYS A 38 20.51 -0.80 2.22
N GLU A 39 21.36 -0.06 1.51
CA GLU A 39 21.66 1.34 1.83
C GLU A 39 20.42 2.25 1.67
N ASN A 40 19.65 2.08 0.60
CA ASN A 40 18.40 2.81 0.40
C ASN A 40 17.38 2.50 1.51
N THR A 41 17.28 1.22 1.91
CA THR A 41 16.44 0.78 3.03
C THR A 41 16.87 1.44 4.35
N GLU A 42 18.17 1.53 4.63
CA GLU A 42 18.70 2.23 5.81
C GLU A 42 18.40 3.74 5.78
N ARG A 43 18.41 4.36 4.60
CA ARG A 43 18.01 5.77 4.42
C ARG A 43 16.52 5.96 4.72
N ALA A 44 15.65 5.11 4.15
CA ALA A 44 14.23 5.13 4.42
C ALA A 44 13.92 4.93 5.92
N LEU A 45 14.59 3.97 6.57
CA LEU A 45 14.47 3.72 8.01
C LEU A 45 14.77 4.96 8.86
N ARG A 46 15.81 5.74 8.51
CA ARG A 46 16.14 6.97 9.24
C ARG A 46 15.00 7.99 9.17
N LYS A 47 14.41 8.19 7.98
CA LYS A 47 13.28 9.11 7.80
C LYS A 47 12.03 8.63 8.54
N ILE A 48 11.72 7.34 8.48
CA ILE A 48 10.58 6.74 9.20
C ILE A 48 10.71 6.91 10.72
N ARG A 49 11.90 6.72 11.27
CA ARG A 49 12.14 6.90 12.72
C ARG A 49 12.01 8.35 13.16
N LEU A 50 12.56 9.28 12.38
CA LEU A 50 12.40 10.71 12.64
C LEU A 50 10.92 11.11 12.61
N HIS A 51 10.17 10.63 11.61
CA HIS A 51 8.73 10.89 11.51
C HIS A 51 7.95 10.31 12.70
N LYS A 52 8.29 9.09 13.13
CA LYS A 52 7.70 8.48 14.32
C LYS A 52 7.89 9.33 15.57
N GLU A 53 9.10 9.86 15.76
CA GLU A 53 9.41 10.72 16.90
C GLU A 53 8.54 11.98 16.89
N ILE A 54 8.39 12.63 15.73
CA ILE A 54 7.50 13.78 15.57
C ILE A 54 6.05 13.40 15.86
N ALA A 55 5.57 12.28 15.32
CA ALA A 55 4.21 11.80 15.56
C ALA A 55 3.96 11.52 17.05
N ASP A 56 4.91 10.88 17.74
CA ASP A 56 4.83 10.62 19.18
C ASP A 56 4.83 11.92 20.01
N GLN A 57 5.60 12.93 19.61
CA GLN A 57 5.59 14.25 20.24
C GLN A 57 4.23 14.93 20.10
N ILE A 58 3.56 14.82 18.94
CA ILE A 58 2.21 15.37 18.74
C ILE A 58 1.20 14.66 19.63
N VAL A 59 1.27 13.33 19.71
CA VAL A 59 0.40 12.54 20.62
C VAL A 59 0.60 12.94 22.08
N ARG A 60 1.81 13.37 22.46
CA ARG A 60 2.14 13.91 23.80
C ARG A 60 1.83 15.39 23.98
N GLY A 61 1.34 16.08 22.95
CA GLY A 61 1.06 17.52 22.98
C GLY A 61 2.31 18.41 22.94
N GLN A 62 3.45 17.88 22.50
CA GLN A 62 4.77 18.55 22.50
C GLN A 62 5.14 19.17 21.14
N ALA A 63 4.41 18.84 20.07
CA ALA A 63 4.63 19.36 18.72
C ALA A 63 3.32 19.86 18.10
N ALA A 64 3.41 20.88 17.25
CA ALA A 64 2.23 21.62 16.77
C ALA A 64 1.63 21.10 15.44
N ALA A 65 2.45 20.46 14.60
CA ALA A 65 2.05 20.05 13.25
C ALA A 65 2.65 18.70 12.88
N LEU A 66 1.84 17.86 12.23
CA LEU A 66 2.27 16.58 11.68
C LEU A 66 2.72 16.86 10.24
N PRO A 67 3.99 16.59 9.87
CA PRO A 67 4.40 16.67 8.48
C PRO A 67 3.76 15.56 7.66
N ASP A 68 3.79 15.71 6.34
CA ASP A 68 3.39 14.64 5.42
C ASP A 68 4.22 13.38 5.66
N PHE A 69 3.60 12.21 5.46
CA PHE A 69 4.28 10.94 5.63
C PHE A 69 5.43 10.79 4.62
N PRO A 70 6.66 10.42 5.03
CA PRO A 70 7.81 10.33 4.14
C PRO A 70 7.81 9.03 3.32
N ASP A 71 6.82 8.88 2.43
CA ASP A 71 6.61 7.69 1.60
C ASP A 71 7.66 7.51 0.48
N GLY A 72 8.21 8.60 -0.05
CA GLY A 72 9.05 8.60 -1.25
C GLY A 72 10.22 7.63 -1.21
N ASP A 73 11.08 7.71 -0.20
CA ASP A 73 12.26 6.82 -0.07
C ASP A 73 11.85 5.35 0.13
N VAL A 74 10.70 5.12 0.79
CA VAL A 74 10.18 3.77 1.02
C VAL A 74 9.72 3.17 -0.31
N ILE A 75 8.96 3.93 -1.10
CA ILE A 75 8.46 3.50 -2.41
C ILE A 75 9.62 3.28 -3.38
N GLU A 76 10.58 4.20 -3.46
CA GLU A 76 11.79 4.06 -4.29
C GLU A 76 12.53 2.75 -3.95
N THR A 77 12.75 2.50 -2.66
CA THR A 77 13.41 1.26 -2.19
C THR A 77 12.62 0.01 -2.59
N ILE A 78 11.30 0.05 -2.47
CA ILE A 78 10.42 -1.06 -2.82
C ILE A 78 10.45 -1.35 -4.32
N LEU A 79 10.41 -0.33 -5.17
CA LEU A 79 10.51 -0.49 -6.63
C LEU A 79 11.82 -1.21 -6.98
N MET A 80 12.95 -0.68 -6.47
CA MET A 80 14.27 -1.29 -6.69
C MET A 80 14.38 -2.73 -6.19
N ALA A 81 13.71 -3.05 -5.07
CA ALA A 81 13.67 -4.37 -4.45
C ALA A 81 12.86 -5.37 -5.29
N CYS A 82 11.68 -4.96 -5.75
CA CYS A 82 10.81 -5.79 -6.57
C CYS A 82 11.39 -6.07 -7.97
N ASP A 83 12.19 -5.15 -8.53
CA ASP A 83 12.92 -5.36 -9.80
C ASP A 83 13.91 -6.54 -9.77
N LYS A 84 14.26 -7.04 -8.58
CA LYS A 84 15.14 -8.22 -8.45
C LYS A 84 14.40 -9.53 -8.61
N PHE A 85 13.07 -9.53 -8.58
CA PHE A 85 12.22 -10.72 -8.67
C PHE A 85 12.60 -11.84 -7.67
N HIS A 86 13.31 -11.49 -6.61
CA HIS A 86 13.71 -12.43 -5.58
C HIS A 86 12.54 -12.60 -4.61
N LYS A 87 11.95 -13.80 -4.58
CA LYS A 87 10.67 -14.07 -3.89
C LYS A 87 10.57 -13.49 -2.48
N SER A 88 11.56 -13.73 -1.61
CA SER A 88 11.54 -13.21 -0.23
C SER A 88 11.55 -11.68 -0.18
N ILE A 89 12.33 -11.03 -1.04
CA ILE A 89 12.44 -9.58 -1.15
C ILE A 89 11.13 -8.98 -1.65
N VAL A 90 10.53 -9.58 -2.68
CA VAL A 90 9.22 -9.18 -3.21
C VAL A 90 8.14 -9.27 -2.14
N LEU A 91 8.08 -10.38 -1.39
CA LEU A 91 7.06 -10.56 -0.35
C LEU A 91 7.20 -9.55 0.80
N LEU A 92 8.43 -9.25 1.22
CA LEU A 92 8.70 -8.21 2.22
C LEU A 92 8.29 -6.82 1.68
N SER A 93 8.63 -6.52 0.44
CA SER A 93 8.32 -5.25 -0.21
C SER A 93 6.81 -5.04 -0.38
N LEU A 94 6.08 -6.07 -0.82
CA LEU A 94 4.62 -6.04 -0.91
C LEU A 94 3.95 -5.89 0.46
N THR A 95 4.55 -6.44 1.53
CA THR A 95 4.05 -6.24 2.90
C THR A 95 4.19 -4.78 3.33
N CYS A 96 5.31 -4.11 2.99
CA CYS A 96 5.46 -2.67 3.22
C CYS A 96 4.41 -1.86 2.44
N LEU A 97 4.18 -2.19 1.16
CA LEU A 97 3.16 -1.52 0.34
C LEU A 97 1.77 -1.67 0.93
N GLN A 98 1.40 -2.87 1.36
CA GLN A 98 0.11 -3.13 1.98
C GLN A 98 -0.13 -2.22 3.19
N LYS A 99 0.89 -2.01 4.03
CA LYS A 99 0.80 -1.13 5.20
C LYS A 99 0.60 0.34 4.82
N LEU A 100 1.35 0.82 3.81
CA LEU A 100 1.21 2.18 3.29
C LEU A 100 -0.20 2.41 2.69
N ILE A 101 -0.68 1.45 1.90
CA ILE A 101 -2.00 1.48 1.27
C ILE A 101 -3.11 1.48 2.32
N GLN A 102 -3.07 0.55 3.28
CA GLN A 102 -4.10 0.41 4.32
C GLN A 102 -4.27 1.66 5.18
N ARG A 103 -3.18 2.40 5.41
CA ARG A 103 -3.20 3.65 6.18
C ARG A 103 -3.51 4.88 5.33
N GLY A 104 -3.65 4.73 4.01
CA GLY A 104 -4.01 5.81 3.11
C GLY A 104 -2.96 6.92 2.99
N VAL A 105 -1.69 6.61 3.27
CA VAL A 105 -0.59 7.60 3.24
C VAL A 105 0.05 7.75 1.87
N LEU A 106 -0.32 6.91 0.90
CA LEU A 106 0.16 7.03 -0.47
C LEU A 106 -0.48 8.24 -1.15
N ARG A 107 0.37 9.03 -1.81
CA ARG A 107 -0.08 10.05 -2.75
C ARG A 107 -0.72 9.40 -3.99
N ASP A 108 -1.66 10.12 -4.60
CA ASP A 108 -2.46 9.59 -5.71
C ASP A 108 -1.57 9.25 -6.93
N GLU A 109 -0.48 10.01 -7.16
CA GLU A 109 0.49 9.73 -8.22
C GLU A 109 1.27 8.43 -7.98
N ALA A 110 1.57 8.13 -6.71
CA ALA A 110 2.31 6.93 -6.33
C ALA A 110 1.43 5.67 -6.38
N ALA A 111 0.11 5.81 -6.20
CA ALA A 111 -0.83 4.69 -6.23
C ALA A 111 -0.79 3.94 -7.58
N ALA A 112 -0.81 4.67 -8.70
CA ALA A 112 -0.76 4.06 -10.04
C ALA A 112 0.56 3.31 -10.27
N ILE A 113 1.68 3.88 -9.83
CA ILE A 113 3.01 3.24 -9.92
C ILE A 113 3.03 1.94 -9.11
N VAL A 114 2.52 1.97 -7.88
CA VAL A 114 2.48 0.80 -6.98
C VAL A 114 1.58 -0.32 -7.53
N ILE A 115 0.46 0.03 -8.16
CA ILE A 115 -0.45 -0.97 -8.76
C ILE A 115 0.19 -1.61 -9.99
N ASN A 116 0.86 -0.83 -10.83
CA ASN A 116 1.63 -1.36 -11.95
C ASN A 116 2.74 -2.30 -11.48
N LEU A 117 3.48 -1.92 -10.44
CA LEU A 117 4.47 -2.82 -9.82
C LEU A 117 3.82 -4.13 -9.37
N MET A 118 2.70 -4.09 -8.65
CA MET A 118 2.00 -5.30 -8.20
C MET A 118 1.57 -6.20 -9.37
N ARG A 119 1.15 -5.59 -10.49
CA ARG A 119 0.81 -6.32 -11.71
C ARG A 119 2.01 -7.04 -12.32
N GLU A 120 3.15 -6.36 -12.41
CA GLU A 120 4.40 -6.97 -12.89
C GLU A 120 4.84 -8.13 -11.99
N GLN A 121 4.75 -7.95 -10.66
CA GLN A 121 5.10 -9.02 -9.72
C GLN A 121 4.15 -10.23 -9.83
N ALA A 122 2.85 -10.00 -10.00
CA ALA A 122 1.85 -11.04 -10.20
C ALA A 122 2.03 -11.83 -11.51
N ALA A 123 2.51 -11.17 -12.57
CA ALA A 123 2.72 -11.77 -13.89
C ALA A 123 3.83 -12.86 -13.89
N ASN A 124 4.70 -12.88 -12.88
CA ASN A 124 5.75 -13.90 -12.76
C ASN A 124 5.24 -15.30 -12.41
N GLY A 125 3.96 -15.44 -12.03
CA GLY A 125 3.33 -16.74 -11.84
C GLY A 125 3.61 -17.44 -10.50
N ASP A 126 4.37 -16.83 -9.58
CA ASP A 126 4.55 -17.39 -8.23
C ASP A 126 3.26 -17.22 -7.41
N GLU A 127 2.63 -18.34 -7.05
CA GLU A 127 1.36 -18.35 -6.32
C GLU A 127 1.38 -17.55 -5.02
N ILE A 128 2.47 -17.62 -4.25
CA ILE A 128 2.58 -16.91 -2.96
C ILE A 128 2.64 -15.40 -3.20
N VAL A 129 3.37 -14.97 -4.23
CA VAL A 129 3.42 -13.57 -4.65
C VAL A 129 2.05 -13.11 -5.15
N GLN A 130 1.36 -13.90 -5.98
CA GLN A 130 0.02 -13.58 -6.47
C GLN A 130 -1.00 -13.43 -5.33
N LEU A 131 -1.00 -14.34 -4.36
CA LEU A 131 -1.85 -14.24 -3.17
C LEU A 131 -1.51 -13.01 -2.33
N ARG A 132 -0.22 -12.67 -2.20
CA ARG A 132 0.20 -11.44 -1.51
C ARG A 132 -0.28 -10.19 -2.25
N VAL A 133 -0.18 -10.16 -3.58
CA VAL A 133 -0.73 -9.06 -4.40
C VAL A 133 -2.23 -8.93 -4.18
N LEU A 134 -2.98 -10.04 -4.20
CA LEU A 134 -4.42 -10.02 -3.93
C LEU A 134 -4.75 -9.47 -2.54
N GLN A 135 -4.03 -9.91 -1.51
CA GLN A 135 -4.17 -9.39 -0.15
C GLN A 135 -3.90 -7.87 -0.07
N THR A 136 -2.91 -7.38 -0.81
CA THR A 136 -2.59 -5.95 -0.87
C THR A 136 -3.68 -5.17 -1.59
N VAL A 137 -4.15 -5.64 -2.74
CA VAL A 137 -5.22 -5.02 -3.53
C VAL A 137 -6.52 -4.94 -2.74
N MET A 138 -6.95 -6.04 -2.11
CA MET A 138 -8.19 -6.09 -1.34
C MET A 138 -8.16 -5.16 -0.11
N ALA A 139 -6.96 -4.87 0.41
CA ALA A 139 -6.75 -3.95 1.50
C ALA A 139 -6.78 -2.46 1.10
N THR A 140 -6.98 -2.16 -0.19
CA THR A 140 -6.98 -0.78 -0.69
C THR A 140 -8.22 -0.02 -0.20
N PRO A 141 -8.05 1.14 0.47
CA PRO A 141 -9.16 1.90 0.99
C PRO A 141 -9.99 2.52 -0.15
N PRO A 142 -11.31 2.73 0.04
CA PRO A 142 -12.19 3.33 -0.96
C PRO A 142 -11.72 4.69 -1.48
N ARG A 143 -10.99 5.48 -0.69
CA ARG A 143 -10.41 6.75 -1.13
C ARG A 143 -9.48 6.58 -2.33
N LEU A 144 -8.62 5.56 -2.31
CA LEU A 144 -7.64 5.32 -3.37
C LEU A 144 -8.26 4.63 -4.59
N THR A 145 -9.33 3.85 -4.41
CA THR A 145 -9.98 3.13 -5.51
C THR A 145 -11.13 3.91 -6.14
N LEU A 146 -12.08 4.38 -5.35
CA LEU A 146 -13.34 4.90 -5.86
C LEU A 146 -13.24 6.36 -6.34
N LEU A 147 -12.29 7.14 -5.84
CA LEU A 147 -12.10 8.54 -6.24
C LEU A 147 -11.18 8.71 -7.45
N ASN A 148 -10.46 7.66 -7.85
CA ASN A 148 -9.53 7.68 -8.98
C ASN A 148 -9.90 6.56 -9.97
N TYR A 149 -10.64 6.92 -11.02
CA TYR A 149 -11.10 5.96 -12.04
C TYR A 149 -9.95 5.19 -12.71
N GLY A 150 -8.79 5.83 -12.91
CA GLY A 150 -7.62 5.15 -13.48
C GLY A 150 -7.06 4.07 -12.55
N VAL A 151 -7.03 4.33 -11.24
CA VAL A 151 -6.67 3.32 -10.24
C VAL A 151 -7.71 2.19 -10.19
N ALA A 152 -9.00 2.51 -10.20
CA ALA A 152 -10.06 1.50 -10.22
C ALA A 152 -9.94 0.55 -11.42
N GLU A 153 -9.72 1.12 -12.61
CA GLU A 153 -9.51 0.37 -13.85
C GLU A 153 -8.28 -0.55 -13.74
N GLN A 154 -7.15 -0.03 -13.26
CA GLN A 154 -5.93 -0.81 -13.10
C GLN A 154 -6.10 -1.97 -12.11
N LEU A 155 -6.85 -1.77 -11.02
CA LEU A 155 -7.16 -2.81 -10.06
C LEU A 155 -8.08 -3.87 -10.66
N MET A 156 -9.10 -3.47 -11.41
CA MET A 156 -10.01 -4.40 -12.09
C MET A 156 -9.27 -5.27 -13.10
N GLN A 157 -8.39 -4.67 -13.92
CA GLN A 157 -7.54 -5.40 -14.85
C GLN A 157 -6.60 -6.40 -14.14
N LEU A 158 -6.00 -5.99 -13.03
CA LEU A 158 -5.13 -6.87 -12.23
C LEU A 158 -5.90 -8.05 -11.64
N LEU A 159 -7.06 -7.80 -11.03
CA LEU A 159 -7.93 -8.83 -10.47
C LEU A 159 -8.41 -9.80 -11.55
N PHE A 160 -8.78 -9.29 -12.72
CA PHE A 160 -9.20 -10.14 -13.85
C PHE A 160 -8.07 -11.03 -14.37
N ALA A 161 -6.86 -10.47 -14.51
CA ALA A 161 -5.69 -11.27 -14.89
C ALA A 161 -5.42 -12.40 -13.89
N LEU A 162 -5.50 -12.12 -12.59
CA LEU A 162 -5.31 -13.12 -11.54
C LEU A 162 -6.46 -14.13 -11.44
N HIS A 163 -7.68 -13.73 -11.78
CA HIS A 163 -8.82 -14.64 -11.87
C HIS A 163 -8.60 -15.73 -12.92
N THR A 164 -7.83 -15.48 -13.98
CA THR A 164 -7.47 -16.53 -14.96
C THR A 164 -6.33 -17.46 -14.52
N SER A 165 -5.83 -17.32 -13.29
CA SER A 165 -4.74 -18.15 -12.77
C SER A 165 -5.14 -19.64 -12.67
N PRO A 166 -4.23 -20.58 -13.00
CA PRO A 166 -4.47 -22.01 -12.82
C PRO A 166 -4.51 -22.43 -11.33
N SER A 167 -4.01 -21.59 -10.40
CA SER A 167 -4.16 -21.86 -8.97
C SER A 167 -5.60 -21.56 -8.55
N ALA A 168 -6.30 -22.58 -8.04
CA ALA A 168 -7.65 -22.43 -7.50
C ALA A 168 -7.71 -21.39 -6.36
N SER A 169 -6.67 -21.33 -5.51
CA SER A 169 -6.59 -20.36 -4.44
C SER A 169 -6.49 -18.93 -4.96
N VAL A 170 -5.68 -18.69 -5.99
CA VAL A 170 -5.55 -17.38 -6.62
C VAL A 170 -6.83 -17.02 -7.37
N HIS A 171 -7.40 -17.94 -8.14
CA HIS A 171 -8.64 -17.77 -8.89
C HIS A 171 -9.80 -17.32 -8.01
N HIS A 172 -10.11 -18.09 -6.96
CA HIS A 172 -11.23 -17.78 -6.06
C HIS A 172 -11.01 -16.51 -5.23
N THR A 173 -9.76 -16.25 -4.82
CA THR A 173 -9.44 -15.01 -4.09
C THR A 173 -9.59 -13.79 -5.01
N ALA A 174 -9.18 -13.90 -6.28
CA ALA A 174 -9.37 -12.85 -7.27
C ALA A 174 -10.85 -12.63 -7.61
N GLU A 175 -11.63 -13.71 -7.72
CA GLU A 175 -13.09 -13.65 -7.90
C GLU A 175 -13.79 -12.91 -6.75
N ALA A 176 -13.43 -13.23 -5.51
CA ALA A 176 -13.92 -12.49 -4.34
C ALA A 176 -13.51 -11.01 -4.38
N GLY A 177 -12.27 -10.73 -4.80
CA GLY A 177 -11.78 -9.36 -4.98
C GLY A 177 -12.55 -8.58 -6.05
N LEU A 178 -12.87 -9.21 -7.19
CA LEU A 178 -13.70 -8.60 -8.25
C LEU A 178 -15.10 -8.26 -7.74
N SER A 179 -15.72 -9.21 -7.03
CA SER A 179 -17.06 -9.04 -6.46
C SER A 179 -17.09 -7.88 -5.46
N ALA A 180 -16.11 -7.83 -4.56
CA ALA A 180 -16.00 -6.76 -3.57
C ALA A 180 -15.71 -5.38 -4.21
N LEU A 181 -14.95 -5.33 -5.31
CA LEU A 181 -14.72 -4.08 -6.04
C LEU A 181 -16.00 -3.61 -6.73
N ALA A 182 -16.73 -4.52 -7.38
CA ALA A 182 -18.00 -4.21 -8.05
C ALA A 182 -19.05 -3.70 -7.07
N GLU A 183 -19.19 -4.34 -5.90
CA GLU A 183 -20.11 -3.92 -4.83
C GLU A 183 -19.78 -2.48 -4.37
N LYS A 184 -18.51 -2.20 -4.05
CA LYS A 184 -18.06 -0.85 -3.65
C LYS A 184 -18.33 0.22 -4.72
N MET A 185 -18.21 -0.14 -6.00
CA MET A 185 -18.52 0.77 -7.11
C MET A 185 -20.02 1.02 -7.25
N ALA A 186 -20.84 -0.01 -7.09
CA ALA A 186 -22.30 0.09 -7.13
C ALA A 186 -22.85 0.95 -5.97
N ASP A 187 -22.38 0.71 -4.75
CA ASP A 187 -22.75 1.49 -3.56
C ASP A 187 -22.46 2.99 -3.76
N ARG A 188 -21.30 3.30 -4.33
CA ARG A 188 -20.94 4.69 -4.64
C ARG A 188 -21.86 5.30 -5.69
N ALA A 189 -22.20 4.56 -6.74
CA ALA A 189 -23.10 5.05 -7.78
C ALA A 189 -24.49 5.36 -7.22
N ALA A 190 -25.02 4.49 -6.35
CA ALA A 190 -26.29 4.71 -5.65
C ALA A 190 -26.26 5.98 -4.80
N LEU A 191 -25.23 6.17 -3.98
CA LEU A 191 -25.04 7.38 -3.16
C LEU A 191 -24.91 8.67 -4.00
N ALA A 192 -24.31 8.58 -5.19
CA ALA A 192 -24.21 9.72 -6.10
C ALA A 192 -25.58 10.09 -6.69
N SER A 193 -26.39 9.08 -7.04
CA SER A 193 -27.75 9.27 -7.57
C SER A 193 -28.70 9.88 -6.55
N GLU A 194 -28.64 9.46 -5.27
CA GLU A 194 -29.47 10.00 -4.20
C GLU A 194 -29.15 11.48 -3.89
N ARG A 195 -27.86 11.85 -3.97
CA ARG A 195 -27.41 13.24 -3.79
C ARG A 195 -27.87 14.16 -4.92
N GLN A 196 -27.95 13.63 -6.15
CA GLN A 196 -28.50 14.39 -7.27
C GLN A 196 -30.01 14.59 -7.11
N ALA A 197 -30.74 13.55 -6.74
CA ALA A 197 -32.20 13.62 -6.52
C ALA A 197 -32.64 14.48 -5.33
N SER A 198 -31.75 14.81 -4.40
CA SER A 198 -32.03 15.69 -3.24
C SER A 198 -31.57 17.14 -3.45
N ALA A 199 -30.85 17.41 -4.54
CA ALA A 199 -30.41 18.74 -4.93
C ALA A 199 -31.35 19.41 -5.98
N ASP A 200 -32.21 18.61 -6.62
CA ASP A 200 -33.28 19.03 -7.54
C ASP A 200 -34.63 19.16 -6.79
#